data_AF-A0A2P8QN80-F1
#
_entry.id   AF-A0A2P8QN80-F1
#
_cell.length_a   1.000
_cell.length_b   1.000
_cell.length_c   1.000
_cell.angle_alpha   90.00
_cell.angle_beta   90.00
_cell.angle_gamma   90.00
#
_symmetry.space_group_name_H-M   'P 1'
#
loop_
_entity.id
_entity.type
_entity.pdbx_description
1 polymer ?
#
loop_
_entity_poly.entity_id
_entity_poly.type
_entity_poly.pdbx_seq_one_letter_code
_entity_poly.pdbx_strand_id
1 'polypeptide(L)'
;MQPNQAEIEAIRAQIAALQQECASLSAESPESSSTQAQTTNDSLAQLLESLAALTAQLRQKRAEFSALQVRSQYQSIEQHVEEGRTQAKVHADRINELAGELAEEIRALKAIADRISPSYWQVYYKPFITGFQTISVPHVRSDGDVWTIVNRVV
;
A
#
# COMPACT_ATOMS: atom_id res chain seq x y z
N MET A 1 11.92 19.54 0.13
CA MET A 1 12.81 18.55 -0.53
C MET A 1 13.48 17.72 0.55
N GLN A 2 13.49 16.38 0.43
CA GLN A 2 14.08 15.52 1.45
C GLN A 2 15.62 15.72 1.49
N PRO A 3 16.25 15.77 2.67
CA PRO A 3 17.68 16.09 2.82
C PRO A 3 18.60 15.17 1.99
N ASN A 4 18.24 13.88 1.87
CA ASN A 4 18.98 12.90 1.08
C ASN A 4 18.93 13.15 -0.45
N GLN A 5 17.89 13.82 -0.95
CA GLN A 5 17.72 14.12 -2.37
C GLN A 5 18.59 15.32 -2.78
N ALA A 6 18.68 16.32 -1.91
CA ALA A 6 19.61 17.45 -2.05
C ALA A 6 21.07 16.98 -1.99
N GLU A 7 21.41 16.01 -1.13
CA GLU A 7 22.74 15.39 -1.10
C GLU A 7 23.09 14.67 -2.42
N ILE A 8 22.16 13.91 -2.99
CA ILE A 8 22.36 13.24 -4.29
C ILE A 8 22.57 14.26 -5.41
N GLU A 9 21.85 15.39 -5.38
CA GLU A 9 22.02 16.48 -6.35
C GLU A 9 23.36 17.20 -6.18
N ALA A 10 23.80 17.44 -4.95
CA ALA A 10 25.11 18.03 -4.66
C ALA A 10 26.26 17.14 -5.16
N ILE A 11 26.23 15.82 -4.90
CA ILE A 11 27.26 14.89 -5.38
C ILE A 11 27.26 14.83 -6.93
N ARG A 12 26.09 14.90 -7.58
CA ARG A 12 26.01 14.99 -9.06
C ARG A 12 26.67 16.25 -9.60
N ALA A 13 26.44 17.39 -8.97
CA ALA A 13 27.06 18.66 -9.37
C ALA A 13 28.59 18.62 -9.21
N GLN A 14 29.07 17.98 -8.14
CA GLN A 14 30.50 17.83 -7.87
C GLN A 14 31.20 16.91 -8.88
N ILE A 15 30.56 15.80 -9.28
CA ILE A 15 31.06 14.93 -10.36
C ILE A 15 31.10 15.67 -11.70
N ALA A 16 30.09 16.48 -12.02
CA ALA A 16 30.05 17.25 -13.27
C ALA A 16 31.19 18.29 -13.33
N ALA A 17 31.49 18.97 -12.22
CA ALA A 17 32.62 19.91 -12.13
C ALA A 17 33.97 19.21 -12.34
N LEU A 18 34.21 18.06 -11.68
CA LEU A 18 35.45 17.30 -11.82
C LEU A 18 35.63 16.69 -13.22
N GLN A 19 34.54 16.28 -13.87
CA GLN A 19 34.57 15.83 -15.27
C GLN A 19 34.97 16.94 -16.23
N GLN A 20 34.49 18.15 -16.00
CA GLN A 20 34.86 19.32 -16.80
C GLN A 20 36.33 19.71 -16.57
N GLU A 21 36.82 19.61 -15.34
CA GLU A 21 38.23 19.85 -15.00
C GLU A 21 39.16 18.81 -15.66
N CYS A 22 38.79 17.53 -15.64
CA CYS A 22 39.51 16.48 -16.37
C CYS A 22 39.54 16.73 -17.89
N ALA A 23 38.44 17.20 -18.47
CA ALA A 23 38.36 17.51 -19.90
C ALA A 23 39.25 18.70 -20.29
N SER A 24 39.31 19.74 -19.45
CA SER A 24 40.18 20.91 -19.66
C SER A 24 41.67 20.53 -19.57
N LEU A 25 42.06 19.76 -18.54
CA LEU A 25 43.45 19.30 -18.35
C LEU A 25 43.90 18.32 -19.44
N SER A 26 42.98 17.52 -19.99
CA SER A 26 43.26 16.64 -21.13
C SER A 26 43.40 17.42 -22.45
N ALA A 27 42.77 18.60 -22.58
CA ALA A 27 42.81 19.42 -23.80
C ALA A 27 44.02 20.38 -23.83
N GLU A 28 44.54 20.80 -22.68
CA GLU A 28 45.73 21.66 -22.54
C GLU A 28 47.07 20.92 -22.75
N SER A 29 47.04 19.62 -23.08
CA SER A 29 48.24 18.78 -23.20
C SER A 29 48.81 18.57 -24.62
N PRO A 30 49.02 19.60 -25.46
CA PRO A 30 50.04 19.56 -26.50
C PRO A 30 51.17 20.54 -26.15
N GLU A 31 52.40 20.02 -25.99
CA GLU A 31 53.65 20.78 -25.81
C GLU A 31 53.98 21.25 -24.39
N SER A 32 54.36 20.32 -23.51
CA SER A 32 55.06 20.66 -22.26
C SER A 32 56.26 19.75 -22.04
N SER A 33 57.36 20.33 -21.55
CA SER A 33 58.63 19.65 -21.27
C SER A 33 58.43 18.40 -20.38
N SER A 34 59.27 17.38 -20.55
CA SER A 34 59.11 16.03 -19.96
C SER A 34 58.80 15.95 -18.46
N THR A 35 59.19 16.95 -17.66
CA THR A 35 58.85 17.07 -16.23
C THR A 35 57.46 17.65 -15.96
N GLN A 36 56.97 18.58 -16.78
CA GLN A 36 55.60 19.12 -16.67
C GLN A 36 54.55 18.10 -17.08
N ALA A 37 54.85 17.27 -18.09
CA ALA A 37 53.97 16.20 -18.54
C ALA A 37 53.78 15.07 -17.49
N GLN A 38 54.75 14.84 -16.61
CA GLN A 38 54.61 13.88 -15.50
C GLN A 38 53.69 14.43 -14.41
N THR A 39 53.87 15.70 -14.02
CA THR A 39 53.02 16.34 -13.00
C THR A 39 51.56 16.48 -13.42
N THR A 40 51.28 16.68 -14.71
CA THR A 40 49.91 16.73 -15.24
C THR A 40 49.25 15.35 -15.34
N ASN A 41 50.03 14.30 -15.58
CA ASN A 41 49.52 12.93 -15.57
C ASN A 41 49.20 12.45 -14.15
N ASP A 42 50.03 12.78 -13.17
CA ASP A 42 49.79 12.45 -11.76
C ASP A 42 48.55 13.18 -11.20
N SER A 43 48.34 14.44 -11.60
CA SER A 43 47.14 15.20 -11.20
C SER A 43 45.87 14.68 -11.87
N LEU A 44 45.93 14.29 -13.15
CA LEU A 44 44.82 13.62 -13.84
C LEU A 44 44.47 12.28 -13.18
N ALA A 45 45.46 11.47 -12.80
CA ALA A 45 45.23 10.21 -12.11
C ALA A 45 44.52 10.40 -10.76
N GLN A 46 44.91 11.42 -9.97
CA GLN A 46 44.24 11.76 -8.72
C GLN A 46 42.79 12.23 -8.92
N LEU A 47 42.53 13.03 -9.97
CA LEU A 47 41.18 13.47 -10.30
C LEU A 47 40.30 12.29 -10.73
N LEU A 48 40.82 11.36 -11.53
CA LEU A 48 40.08 10.15 -11.93
C LEU A 48 39.76 9.24 -10.73
N GLU A 49 40.68 9.08 -9.79
CA GLU A 49 40.44 8.33 -8.55
C GLU A 49 39.37 9.01 -7.68
N SER A 50 39.42 10.34 -7.55
CA SER A 50 38.39 11.10 -6.81
C SER A 50 37.01 10.99 -7.46
N LEU A 51 36.96 10.95 -8.79
CA LEU A 51 35.74 10.77 -9.58
C LEU A 51 35.19 9.35 -9.42
N ALA A 52 36.06 8.32 -9.40
CA ALA A 52 35.67 6.95 -9.12
C ALA A 52 35.08 6.80 -7.70
N ALA A 53 35.69 7.44 -6.71
CA ALA A 53 35.17 7.46 -5.33
C ALA A 53 33.80 8.15 -5.23
N LEU A 54 33.63 9.33 -5.85
CA LEU A 54 32.37 10.07 -5.85
C LEU A 54 31.25 9.35 -6.59
N THR A 55 31.56 8.70 -7.71
CA THR A 55 30.57 7.90 -8.47
C THR A 55 30.14 6.65 -7.69
N ALA A 56 31.05 6.00 -6.96
CA ALA A 56 30.72 4.91 -6.05
C ALA A 56 29.81 5.38 -4.90
N GLN A 57 30.13 6.50 -4.26
CA GLN A 57 29.30 7.10 -3.20
C GLN A 57 27.90 7.47 -3.71
N LEU A 58 27.80 8.05 -4.91
CA LEU A 58 26.53 8.37 -5.54
C LEU A 58 25.68 7.12 -5.79
N ARG A 59 26.30 6.03 -6.26
CA ARG A 59 25.61 4.76 -6.50
C ARG A 59 25.08 4.17 -5.19
N GLN A 60 25.87 4.19 -4.13
CA GLN A 60 25.46 3.73 -2.81
C GLN A 60 24.30 4.56 -2.26
N LYS A 61 24.42 5.89 -2.25
CA LYS A 61 23.37 6.79 -1.76
C LYS A 61 22.05 6.65 -2.54
N ARG A 62 22.11 6.42 -3.85
CA ARG A 62 20.91 6.13 -4.66
C ARG A 62 20.25 4.80 -4.26
N ALA A 63 21.04 3.75 -3.98
CA ALA A 63 20.52 2.47 -3.56
C ALA A 63 19.84 2.56 -2.18
N GLU A 64 20.46 3.27 -1.23
CA GLU A 64 19.89 3.54 0.09
C GLU A 64 18.58 4.34 -0.01
N PHE A 65 18.55 5.39 -0.84
CA PHE A 65 17.34 6.18 -1.07
C PHE A 65 16.19 5.35 -1.68
N SER A 66 16.50 4.51 -2.66
CA SER A 66 15.50 3.62 -3.27
C SER A 66 14.95 2.61 -2.27
N ALA A 67 15.81 2.02 -1.43
CA ALA A 67 15.37 1.10 -0.38
C ALA A 67 14.45 1.78 0.65
N LEU A 68 14.76 3.04 1.03
CA LEU A 68 13.92 3.84 1.92
C LEU A 68 12.56 4.18 1.29
N GLN A 69 12.52 4.52 0.01
CA GLN A 69 11.26 4.76 -0.71
C GLN A 69 10.37 3.52 -0.73
N VAL A 70 10.94 2.36 -1.06
CA VAL A 70 10.21 1.09 -1.08
C VAL A 70 9.64 0.78 0.30
N ARG A 71 10.45 0.91 1.37
CA ARG A 71 9.99 0.70 2.74
C ARG A 71 8.86 1.65 3.16
N SER A 72 8.95 2.93 2.78
CA SER A 72 7.90 3.91 3.04
C SER A 72 6.61 3.60 2.29
N GLN A 73 6.69 3.06 1.06
CA GLN A 73 5.52 2.62 0.31
C GLN A 73 4.85 1.42 0.97
N TYR A 74 5.61 0.43 1.42
CA TYR A 74 5.05 -0.72 2.16
C TYR A 74 4.36 -0.28 3.46
N GLN A 75 4.95 0.63 4.23
CA GLN A 75 4.31 1.18 5.43
C GLN A 75 2.99 1.90 5.12
N SER A 76 2.93 2.63 3.99
CA SER A 76 1.69 3.29 3.55
C SER A 76 0.60 2.27 3.18
N ILE A 77 0.97 1.17 2.51
CA ILE A 77 0.02 0.10 2.16
C ILE A 77 -0.51 -0.60 3.42
N GLU A 78 0.35 -0.93 4.37
CA GLU A 78 -0.05 -1.56 5.64
C GLU A 78 -1.03 -0.69 6.43
N GLN A 79 -0.75 0.62 6.52
CA GLN A 79 -1.66 1.58 7.16
C GLN A 79 -3.01 1.65 6.46
N HIS A 80 -3.02 1.73 5.13
CA HIS A 80 -4.25 1.76 4.36
C HIS A 80 -5.08 0.48 4.52
N VAL A 81 -4.43 -0.68 4.61
CA VAL A 81 -5.11 -1.96 4.88
C VAL A 81 -5.74 -1.98 6.28
N GLU A 82 -5.02 -1.49 7.30
CA GLU A 82 -5.52 -1.48 8.68
C GLU A 82 -6.69 -0.50 8.87
N GLU A 83 -6.62 0.68 8.23
CA GLU A 83 -7.74 1.62 8.18
C GLU A 83 -8.97 0.99 7.52
N GLY A 84 -8.77 0.33 6.37
CA GLY A 84 -9.84 -0.39 5.68
C GLY A 84 -10.43 -1.52 6.53
N ARG A 85 -9.60 -2.28 7.24
CA ARG A 85 -10.03 -3.35 8.16
C ARG A 85 -10.88 -2.78 9.30
N THR A 86 -10.47 -1.65 9.88
CA THR A 86 -11.21 -1.01 10.96
C THR A 86 -12.59 -0.53 10.50
N GLN A 87 -12.66 0.13 9.34
CA GLN A 87 -13.93 0.59 8.77
C GLN A 87 -14.85 -0.58 8.43
N ALA A 88 -14.32 -1.62 7.79
CA ALA A 88 -15.09 -2.81 7.45
C ALA A 88 -15.69 -3.45 8.72
N LYS A 89 -14.99 -3.42 9.87
CA LYS A 89 -15.44 -4.09 11.10
C LYS A 89 -16.71 -3.46 11.63
N VAL A 90 -16.75 -2.13 11.62
CA VAL A 90 -17.93 -1.35 11.98
C VAL A 90 -19.13 -1.75 11.12
N HIS A 91 -18.93 -1.94 9.82
CA HIS A 91 -19.99 -2.39 8.93
C HIS A 91 -20.41 -3.84 9.18
N ALA A 92 -19.46 -4.74 9.44
CA ALA A 92 -19.74 -6.15 9.77
C ALA A 92 -20.58 -6.26 11.06
N ASP A 93 -20.20 -5.53 12.11
CA ASP A 93 -20.92 -5.50 13.37
C ASP A 93 -22.34 -4.94 13.18
N ARG A 94 -22.48 -3.84 12.44
CA ARG A 94 -23.79 -3.26 12.12
C ARG A 94 -24.69 -4.19 11.30
N ILE A 95 -24.12 -4.94 10.35
CA ILE A 95 -24.87 -5.96 9.61
C ILE A 95 -25.39 -7.04 10.56
N ASN A 96 -24.57 -7.48 11.52
CA ASN A 96 -24.95 -8.49 12.50
C ASN A 96 -26.06 -8.01 13.44
N GLU A 97 -26.02 -6.76 13.88
CA GLU A 97 -27.09 -6.14 14.68
C GLU A 97 -28.41 -6.11 13.91
N LEU A 98 -28.40 -5.55 12.69
CA LEU A 98 -29.59 -5.47 11.84
C LEU A 98 -30.15 -6.86 11.49
N ALA A 99 -29.27 -7.84 11.29
CA ALA A 99 -29.68 -9.23 11.07
C ALA A 99 -30.38 -9.83 12.30
N GLY A 100 -29.95 -9.46 13.51
CA GLY A 100 -30.62 -9.84 14.76
C GLY A 100 -32.01 -9.22 14.88
N GLU A 101 -32.13 -7.92 14.62
CA GLU A 101 -33.43 -7.22 14.61
C GLU A 101 -34.39 -7.81 13.58
N LEU A 102 -33.89 -8.04 12.37
CA LEU A 102 -34.67 -8.67 11.30
C LEU A 102 -35.11 -10.09 11.67
N ALA A 103 -34.26 -10.85 12.36
CA ALA A 103 -34.59 -12.19 12.81
C ALA A 103 -35.75 -12.19 13.82
N GLU A 104 -35.74 -11.27 14.79
CA GLU A 104 -36.86 -11.12 15.74
C GLU A 104 -38.16 -10.73 15.03
N GLU A 105 -38.09 -9.79 14.09
CA GLU A 105 -39.26 -9.33 13.34
C GLU A 105 -39.85 -10.46 12.47
N ILE A 106 -39.01 -11.26 11.83
CA ILE A 106 -39.44 -12.45 11.08
C ILE A 106 -40.14 -13.45 11.99
N ARG A 107 -39.63 -13.70 13.19
CA ARG A 107 -40.28 -14.61 14.15
C ARG A 107 -41.62 -14.07 14.65
N ALA A 108 -41.71 -12.77 14.90
CA ALA A 108 -42.96 -12.12 15.28
C ALA A 108 -44.01 -12.24 14.16
N LEU A 109 -43.62 -11.96 12.91
CA LEU A 109 -44.49 -12.13 11.75
C LEU A 109 -44.93 -13.59 11.58
N LYS A 110 -44.01 -14.55 11.74
CA LYS A 110 -44.30 -15.98 11.70
C LYS A 110 -45.34 -16.37 12.76
N ALA A 111 -45.19 -15.91 14.00
CA ALA A 111 -46.12 -16.21 15.08
C ALA A 111 -47.53 -15.69 14.78
N ILE A 112 -47.64 -14.49 14.19
CA ILE A 112 -48.93 -13.94 13.72
C ILE A 112 -49.49 -14.81 12.60
N ALA A 113 -48.67 -15.16 11.61
CA ALA A 113 -49.08 -15.97 10.47
C ALA A 113 -49.61 -17.33 10.93
N ASP A 114 -48.90 -18.02 11.82
CA ASP A 114 -49.30 -19.32 12.35
C ASP A 114 -50.62 -19.21 13.13
N ARG A 115 -50.80 -18.14 13.91
CA ARG A 115 -52.03 -17.89 14.68
C ARG A 115 -53.25 -17.69 13.79
N ILE A 116 -53.12 -16.95 12.68
CA ILE A 116 -54.28 -16.60 11.85
C ILE A 116 -54.50 -17.54 10.66
N SER A 117 -53.50 -18.35 10.29
CA SER A 117 -53.56 -19.22 9.11
C SER A 117 -54.80 -20.13 9.06
N PRO A 118 -55.24 -20.78 10.15
CA PRO A 118 -56.44 -21.63 10.11
C PRO A 118 -57.70 -20.84 9.73
N SER A 119 -57.94 -19.71 10.38
CA SER A 119 -59.11 -18.86 10.12
C SER A 119 -59.02 -18.17 8.77
N TYR A 120 -57.82 -17.74 8.36
CA TYR A 120 -57.59 -17.13 7.06
C TYR A 120 -57.93 -18.10 5.93
N TRP A 121 -57.56 -19.37 6.06
CA TRP A 121 -57.92 -20.40 5.09
C TRP A 121 -59.42 -20.62 5.00
N GLN A 122 -60.14 -20.62 6.13
CA GLN A 122 -61.60 -20.78 6.13
C GLN A 122 -62.33 -19.66 5.37
N VAL A 123 -61.76 -18.46 5.38
CA VAL A 123 -62.36 -17.29 4.70
C VAL A 123 -61.91 -17.20 3.23
N TYR A 124 -60.63 -17.39 2.97
CA TYR A 124 -60.02 -17.07 1.67
C TYR A 124 -59.53 -18.28 0.88
N TYR A 125 -59.61 -19.50 1.44
CA TYR A 125 -59.20 -20.77 0.82
C TYR A 125 -57.78 -20.76 0.23
N LYS A 126 -56.89 -19.95 0.82
CA LYS A 126 -55.48 -19.80 0.41
C LYS A 126 -54.61 -19.51 1.65
N PRO A 127 -53.30 -19.77 1.62
CA PRO A 127 -52.44 -19.49 2.75
C PRO A 127 -52.26 -17.99 2.94
N PHE A 128 -52.11 -17.54 4.19
CA PHE A 128 -51.89 -16.13 4.51
C PHE A 128 -50.50 -15.65 4.06
N ILE A 129 -49.46 -16.34 4.52
CA ILE A 129 -48.05 -16.12 4.14
C ILE A 129 -47.39 -17.50 4.03
N THR A 130 -46.49 -17.66 3.06
CA THR A 130 -45.70 -18.88 2.85
C THR A 130 -44.20 -18.55 2.86
N GLY A 131 -43.33 -19.55 2.97
CA GLY A 131 -41.87 -19.35 2.88
C GLY A 131 -41.12 -19.28 4.21
N PHE A 132 -41.79 -19.42 5.36
CA PHE A 132 -41.15 -19.41 6.69
C PHE A 132 -40.20 -20.59 6.98
N GLN A 133 -40.18 -21.65 6.17
CA GLN A 133 -39.33 -22.83 6.42
C GLN A 133 -37.83 -22.60 6.12
N THR A 134 -37.50 -21.61 5.29
CA THR A 134 -36.14 -21.42 4.76
C THR A 134 -35.65 -19.99 4.92
N ILE A 135 -36.20 -19.21 5.85
CA ILE A 135 -35.78 -17.82 6.03
C ILE A 135 -34.44 -17.79 6.75
N SER A 136 -33.50 -17.06 6.17
CA SER A 136 -32.16 -16.87 6.73
C SER A 136 -31.76 -15.41 6.67
N VAL A 137 -31.03 -14.96 7.69
CA VAL A 137 -30.46 -13.60 7.77
C VAL A 137 -28.95 -13.65 7.55
N PRO A 138 -28.37 -12.62 6.92
CA PRO A 138 -26.92 -12.55 6.72
C PRO A 138 -26.21 -12.37 8.06
N HIS A 139 -25.04 -12.98 8.20
CA HIS A 139 -24.18 -12.85 9.37
C HIS A 139 -22.73 -12.83 8.92
N VAL A 140 -21.99 -11.80 9.34
CA VAL A 140 -20.58 -11.64 9.04
C VAL A 140 -19.76 -12.23 10.19
N ARG A 141 -18.86 -13.16 9.87
CA ARG A 141 -17.88 -13.72 10.81
C ARG A 141 -16.44 -13.44 10.36
N SER A 142 -15.56 -13.30 11.34
CA SER A 142 -14.11 -13.20 11.13
C SER A 142 -13.47 -14.55 11.44
N ASP A 143 -13.04 -15.28 10.40
CA ASP A 143 -12.28 -16.52 10.54
C ASP A 143 -10.78 -16.17 10.45
N GLY A 144 -10.25 -15.57 11.52
CA GLY A 144 -8.88 -15.06 11.57
C GLY A 144 -8.71 -13.82 10.70
N ASP A 145 -7.95 -13.94 9.60
CA ASP A 145 -7.65 -12.85 8.67
C ASP A 145 -8.69 -12.68 7.56
N VAL A 146 -9.61 -13.63 7.41
CA VAL A 146 -10.63 -13.61 6.35
C VAL A 146 -12.01 -13.42 6.95
N TRP A 147 -12.76 -12.50 6.37
CA TRP A 147 -14.15 -12.28 6.76
C TRP A 147 -15.10 -12.91 5.76
N THR A 148 -16.10 -13.61 6.29
CA THR A 148 -17.04 -14.38 5.49
C THR A 148 -18.47 -14.00 5.87
N ILE A 149 -19.31 -13.78 4.85
CA ILE A 149 -20.74 -13.58 5.01
C ILE A 149 -21.43 -14.94 4.88
N VAL A 150 -22.19 -15.33 5.90
CA VAL A 150 -22.96 -16.57 5.93
C VAL A 150 -24.43 -16.29 6.22
N ASN A 151 -25.31 -17.13 5.71
CA ASN A 151 -26.74 -17.05 6.02
C ASN A 151 -27.06 -17.93 7.24
N ARG A 152 -27.58 -17.33 8.30
CA ARG A 152 -28.07 -18.04 9.49
C ARG A 152 -29.58 -18.23 9.39
N VAL A 153 -30.03 -19.46 9.53
CA VAL A 153 -31.47 -19.79 9.57
C VAL A 153 -32.07 -19.21 10.85
N VAL A 154 -33.26 -18.62 10.72
CA VAL A 154 -33.97 -17.89 11.79
C VAL A 154 -35.14 -18.68 12.34
#